data_AF-A0A8J3WRD2-F1
#
_entry.id   AF-A0A8J3WRD2-F1
#
_cell.length_a   1.000
_cell.length_b   1.000
_cell.length_c   1.000
_cell.angle_alpha   90.00
_cell.angle_beta   90.00
_cell.angle_gamma   90.00
#
_symmetry.space_group_name_H-M   'P 1'
#
loop_
_entity.id
_entity.type
_entity.pdbx_description
1 polymer ?
#
loop_
_entity_poly.entity_id
_entity_poly.type
_entity_poly.pdbx_seq_one_letter_code
_entity_poly.pdbx_strand_id
1 'polypeptide(L)' 'MVLEGERTVASVAREFDINASTLGSWVNRHRIVSAQGEQRPVSGPERARIRELERENAELREKLIFLKKAAAFFASENR' A
#
# COMPACT_ATOMS: atom_id res chain seq x y z
N MET A 1 -4.80 -10.59 20.40
CA MET A 1 -5.17 -10.16 21.77
C MET A 1 -6.36 -9.17 21.89
N VAL A 2 -6.28 -7.83 21.85
CA VAL A 2 -7.52 -6.95 21.89
C VAL A 2 -7.90 -6.41 20.50
N LEU A 3 -6.88 -6.04 19.72
CA LEU A 3 -7.06 -5.56 18.35
C LEU A 3 -7.54 -6.68 17.41
N GLU A 4 -7.12 -7.91 17.67
CA GLU A 4 -7.51 -9.15 16.96
C GLU A 4 -8.84 -9.75 17.47
N GLY A 5 -9.48 -9.15 18.48
CA GLY A 5 -10.80 -9.57 18.99
C GLY A 5 -10.81 -10.74 19.98
N GLU A 6 -9.65 -11.32 20.30
CA GLU A 6 -9.55 -12.51 21.17
C GLU A 6 -9.81 -12.23 22.65
N ARG A 7 -9.63 -10.97 23.11
CA ARG A 7 -9.74 -10.55 24.51
C ARG A 7 -10.37 -9.17 24.62
N THR A 8 -11.11 -8.95 25.71
CA THR A 8 -11.75 -7.66 25.99
C THR A 8 -10.74 -6.63 26.50
N VAL A 9 -10.98 -5.35 26.20
CA VAL A 9 -10.19 -4.21 26.73
C VAL A 9 -10.11 -4.30 28.27
N ALA A 10 -11.20 -4.66 28.94
CA ALA A 10 -11.25 -4.75 30.39
C ALA A 10 -10.44 -5.93 30.97
N SER A 11 -10.27 -7.03 30.24
CA SER A 11 -9.42 -8.15 30.67
C SER A 11 -7.94 -7.76 30.60
N VAL A 12 -7.53 -7.13 29.51
CA VAL A 12 -6.15 -6.69 29.29
C VAL A 12 -5.80 -5.52 30.20
N ALA A 13 -6.73 -4.58 30.40
CA ALA A 13 -6.55 -3.47 31.34
C ALA A 13 -6.22 -3.96 32.76
N ARG A 14 -6.89 -5.01 33.26
CA ARG A 14 -6.64 -5.59 34.58
C ARG A 14 -5.30 -6.31 34.69
N GLU A 15 -4.87 -6.98 33.63
CA GLU A 15 -3.60 -7.71 33.61
C GLU A 15 -2.39 -6.76 33.66
N PHE A 16 -2.49 -5.62 32.98
CA PHE A 16 -1.43 -4.62 32.92
C PHE A 16 -1.58 -3.49 33.94
N ASP A 17 -2.58 -3.59 34.84
CA ASP A 17 -2.93 -2.57 35.83
C ASP A 17 -3.12 -1.16 35.21
N ILE A 18 -3.75 -1.10 34.03
CA ILE A 18 -4.04 0.13 33.29
C ILE A 18 -5.53 0.44 33.44
N ASN A 19 -5.88 1.71 33.49
CA ASN A 19 -7.27 2.13 33.42
C ASN A 19 -7.92 1.67 32.09
N ALA A 20 -9.05 0.97 32.18
CA ALA A 20 -9.75 0.42 31.02
C ALA A 20 -10.22 1.49 30.01
N SER A 21 -10.58 2.68 30.48
CA SER A 21 -10.97 3.80 29.62
C SER A 21 -9.79 4.35 28.82
N THR A 22 -8.60 4.42 29.43
CA THR A 22 -7.36 4.82 28.76
C THR A 22 -6.97 3.82 27.68
N LEU A 23 -6.95 2.53 28.02
CA LEU A 23 -6.64 1.48 27.05
C LEU A 23 -7.68 1.43 25.93
N GLY A 24 -8.96 1.58 26.24
CA GLY A 24 -10.03 1.66 25.25
C GLY A 24 -9.87 2.83 24.29
N SER A 25 -9.47 4.00 24.79
CA SER A 25 -9.17 5.18 23.97
C SER A 25 -7.99 4.93 23.01
N TRP A 26 -6.94 4.26 23.47
CA TRP A 26 -5.80 3.90 22.62
C TRP A 26 -6.17 2.86 21.56
N VAL A 27 -6.92 1.82 21.92
CA VAL A 27 -7.43 0.81 20.97
C VAL A 27 -8.30 1.46 19.91
N ASN A 28 -9.19 2.37 20.30
CA ASN A 28 -10.05 3.09 19.35
C ASN A 28 -9.24 3.98 18.41
N ARG A 29 -8.29 4.76 18.94
CA ARG A 29 -7.37 5.58 18.14
C ARG A 29 -6.58 4.72 17.16
N HIS A 30 -6.06 3.60 17.61
CA HIS A 30 -5.31 2.67 16.77
C HIS A 30 -6.19 2.11 15.65
N ARG A 31 -7.44 1.70 15.93
CA ARG A 31 -8.38 1.24 14.89
C ARG A 31 -8.66 2.31 13.84
N ILE A 32 -8.86 3.56 14.25
CA ILE A 32 -9.07 4.69 13.33
C ILE A 32 -7.82 4.93 12.47
N VAL A 33 -6.64 4.95 13.08
CA VAL A 33 -5.37 5.19 12.37
C VAL A 33 -5.02 4.03 11.43
N SER A 34 -5.25 2.78 11.82
CA SER A 34 -5.03 1.62 10.95
C SER A 34 -6.00 1.60 9.77
N ALA A 35 -7.28 1.91 9.99
CA ALA A 35 -8.27 2.05 8.91
C ALA A 35 -7.88 3.19 7.94
N GLN A 36 -7.32 4.28 8.46
CA GLN A 36 -6.78 5.39 7.65
C GLN A 36 -5.40 5.09 7.04
N GLY A 37 -4.67 4.08 7.53
CA GLY A 37 -3.38 3.65 7.01
C GLY A 37 -3.51 2.82 5.74
N GLU A 38 -4.56 2.00 5.64
CA GLU A 38 -4.95 1.31 4.41
C GLU A 38 -5.60 2.25 3.39
N GLN A 39 -6.25 3.32 3.89
CA GLN A 39 -6.91 4.34 3.09
C GLN A 39 -6.24 5.70 3.28
N ARG A 40 -4.91 5.78 3.25
CA ARG A 40 -4.30 7.11 3.15
C ARG A 40 -4.71 7.63 1.77
N PRO A 41 -5.54 8.69 1.67
CA PRO A 41 -5.89 9.22 0.37
C PRO A 41 -4.58 9.70 -0.23
N VAL A 42 -4.10 8.95 -1.24
CA VAL A 42 -2.86 9.22 -1.97
C VAL A 42 -2.87 10.72 -2.24
N SER A 43 -1.95 11.44 -1.63
CA SER A 43 -2.04 12.91 -1.62
C SER A 43 -2.04 13.43 -3.06
N GLY A 44 -2.59 14.61 -3.32
CA GLY A 44 -2.63 15.18 -4.69
C GLY A 44 -1.29 15.06 -5.46
N PRO A 45 -0.13 15.39 -4.84
CA PRO A 45 1.19 15.21 -5.44
C PRO A 45 1.54 13.75 -5.75
N GLU A 46 1.14 12.83 -4.88
CA GLU A 46 1.43 11.41 -4.98
C GLU A 46 0.59 10.75 -6.09
N ARG A 47 -0.65 11.21 -6.30
CA ARG A 47 -1.47 10.80 -7.47
C ARG A 47 -0.89 11.33 -8.79
N ALA A 48 -0.38 12.56 -8.79
CA ALA A 48 0.30 13.12 -9.97
C ALA A 48 1.55 12.30 -10.30
N ARG A 49 2.33 11.90 -9.30
CA ARG A 49 3.51 11.04 -9.48
C ARG A 49 3.14 9.66 -10.02
N ILE A 50 2.06 9.05 -9.53
CA ILE A 50 1.57 7.75 -10.04
C ILE A 50 1.20 7.87 -11.52
N ARG A 51 0.42 8.90 -11.91
CA ARG A 51 0.03 9.09 -13.31
C ARG A 51 1.23 9.29 -14.24
N GLU A 52 2.23 10.04 -13.78
CA GLU A 52 3.47 10.23 -14.56
C GLU A 52 4.21 8.91 -14.74
N LEU A 53 4.35 8.13 -13.66
CA LEU A 53 5.00 6.81 -13.72
C LEU A 53 4.24 5.83 -14.61
N GLU A 54 2.89 5.84 -14.58
CA GLU A 54 2.07 5.00 -15.45
C GLU A 54 2.26 5.36 -16.93
N ARG A 55 2.32 6.66 -17.24
CA ARG A 55 2.59 7.16 -18.59
C ARG A 55 3.98 6.73 -19.08
N GLU A 56 5.00 6.93 -18.25
CA GLU A 56 6.38 6.54 -18.56
C GLU A 56 6.48 5.02 -18.77
N ASN A 57 5.81 4.22 -17.94
CA ASN A 57 5.81 2.77 -18.09
C ASN A 57 5.16 2.32 -19.40
N ALA A 58 4.05 2.96 -19.80
CA ALA A 58 3.39 2.68 -21.07
C ALA A 58 4.32 2.98 -22.27
N GLU A 59 4.96 4.15 -22.26
CA GLU A 59 5.90 4.55 -23.33
C GLU A 59 7.11 3.61 -23.41
N LEU A 60 7.68 3.21 -22.26
CA LEU A 60 8.79 2.26 -22.20
C LEU A 60 8.39 0.89 -22.75
N ARG A 61 7.17 0.42 -22.47
CA ARG A 61 6.67 -0.86 -23.00
C ARG A 61 6.53 -0.83 -24.51
N GLU A 62 6.01 0.25 -25.08
CA GLU A 62 5.91 0.41 -26.54
C GLU A 62 7.29 0.40 -27.19
N LYS A 63 8.26 1.16 -26.64
CA LYS A 63 9.65 1.16 -27.11
C LYS A 63 10.28 -0.23 -27.04
N LEU A 64 10.06 -0.96 -25.95
CA LEU A 64 10.54 -2.34 -25.81
C LEU A 64 9.95 -3.26 -26.87
N ILE A 65 8.65 -3.15 -27.16
CA ILE A 65 8.01 -3.95 -28.21
C ILE A 65 8.61 -3.63 -29.58
N PHE A 66 8.79 -2.35 -29.89
CA PHE A 66 9.39 -1.92 -31.15
C PHE A 66 10.83 -2.46 -31.29
N LEU A 67 11.66 -2.29 -30.28
CA LEU A 67 13.05 -2.78 -30.28
C LEU A 67 13.13 -4.29 -30.43
N LYS A 68 12.25 -5.04 -29.74
CA LYS A 68 12.18 -6.50 -29.90
C LYS A 68 11.81 -6.91 -31.32
N LYS A 69 10.85 -6.23 -31.96
CA LYS A 69 10.48 -6.48 -33.35
C LYS A 69 11.62 -6.16 -34.30
N ALA A 70 12.30 -5.02 -34.12
CA ALA A 70 13.46 -4.65 -34.91
C ALA A 70 14.59 -5.69 -34.78
N ALA A 71 14.92 -6.09 -33.54
CA ALA A 71 15.92 -7.12 -33.29
C ALA A 71 15.58 -8.47 -33.95
N ALA A 72 14.31 -8.87 -33.91
CA ALA A 72 13.83 -10.09 -34.57
C ALA A 72 13.94 -9.99 -36.11
N PHE A 73 13.61 -8.84 -36.69
CA PHE A 73 13.74 -8.58 -38.12
C PHE A 73 15.21 -8.71 -38.57
N PHE A 74 16.13 -7.99 -37.92
CA PHE A 74 17.55 -8.05 -38.26
C PHE A 74 18.17 -9.44 -38.05
N ALA A 75 17.75 -10.17 -37.01
CA ALA A 75 18.22 -11.55 -36.79
C ALA A 75 17.73 -12.52 -37.88
N SER A 76 16.63 -12.21 -38.58
CA SER A 76 16.09 -13.03 -39.66
C SER A 76 16.70 -12.71 -41.04
N GLU A 77 17.10 -11.46 -41.30
CA GLU A 77 17.78 -11.06 -42.54
C GLU A 77 19.23 -11.54 -42.62
N ASN A 78 19.88 -11.72 -41.47
CA ASN A 78 21.30 -12.09 -41.40
C ASN A 78 21.53 -13.62 -41.38
N ARG A 79 20.55 -14.41 -41.84
CA ARG A 79 20.57 -15.88 -41.90
C ARG A 79 20.56 -16.37 -43.34
#